data_AF-A0A8H6SBE9-F1
#
_entry.id   AF-A0A8H6SBE9-F1
#
_cell.length_a   1.000
_cell.length_b   1.000
_cell.length_c   1.000
_cell.angle_alpha   90.00
_cell.angle_beta   90.00
_cell.angle_gamma   90.00
#
_symmetry.space_group_name_H-M   'P 1'
#
loop_
_entity.id
_entity.type
_entity.pdbx_description
1 polymer ?
#
loop_
_entity_poly.entity_id
_entity_poly.type
_entity_poly.pdbx_seq_one_letter_code
_entity_poly.pdbx_strand_id
1 'polypeptide(L)'
;MHINATTVIVGDKVVLAYHEWMQDEELQALTASEPLTLEEEYDMQRKWREDPDKLTFIVLARQTGDGLDSSQVPSPHEASVKALPMIGDVNIFLHGKETDEEFYAEAEVMIAEKEYRRRGCAREALQLLLGYTTASSVGHFICHKPPPQPDQSSPLPLPPTALLVRISESNVPSIKLFEGLGFQVTKRVEVFAEVEMRWKATT
;
A
#
# COMPACT_ATOMS: atom_id res chain seq x y z
N MET A 1 -15.96 -6.68 -10.29
CA MET A 1 -15.50 -7.16 -8.97
C MET A 1 -15.32 -5.94 -8.10
N HIS A 2 -15.76 -5.96 -6.85
CA HIS A 2 -15.65 -4.82 -5.93
C HIS A 2 -14.57 -5.19 -4.90
N ILE A 3 -13.33 -4.77 -5.15
CA ILE A 3 -12.15 -5.45 -4.58
C ILE A 3 -12.01 -5.27 -3.06
N ASN A 4 -12.49 -4.16 -2.54
CA ASN A 4 -12.56 -3.78 -1.13
C ASN A 4 -13.80 -4.34 -0.39
N ALA A 5 -14.65 -5.17 -1.02
CA ALA A 5 -15.93 -5.62 -0.44
C ALA A 5 -15.81 -6.34 0.92
N THR A 6 -14.65 -6.91 1.23
CA THR A 6 -14.37 -7.63 2.49
C THR A 6 -13.52 -6.82 3.47
N THR A 7 -13.23 -5.55 3.16
CA THR A 7 -12.40 -4.68 4.00
C THR A 7 -13.23 -3.86 4.98
N VAL A 8 -12.63 -3.47 6.10
CA VAL A 8 -13.24 -2.63 7.12
C VAL A 8 -12.25 -1.54 7.55
N ILE A 9 -12.74 -0.32 7.74
CA ILE A 9 -11.94 0.76 8.31
C ILE A 9 -11.89 0.56 9.83
N VAL A 10 -10.68 0.52 10.38
CA VAL A 10 -10.43 0.38 11.82
C VAL A 10 -10.06 1.73 12.42
N GLY A 11 -10.85 2.16 13.41
CA GLY A 11 -10.62 3.39 14.15
C GLY A 11 -11.48 4.57 13.67
N ASP A 12 -11.94 5.39 14.62
CA ASP A 12 -12.88 6.48 14.35
C ASP A 12 -12.18 7.79 13.96
N LYS A 13 -10.84 7.82 14.04
CA LYS A 13 -10.00 9.02 13.83
C LYS A 13 -9.27 9.05 12.49
N VAL A 14 -9.49 8.06 11.63
CA VAL A 14 -8.77 7.92 10.36
C VAL A 14 -8.81 9.22 9.54
N VAL A 15 -10.00 9.80 9.35
CA VAL A 15 -10.16 11.06 8.57
C VAL A 15 -9.39 12.21 9.20
N LEU A 16 -9.45 12.33 10.53
CA LEU A 16 -8.77 13.42 11.25
C LEU A 16 -7.24 13.30 11.14
N ALA A 17 -6.71 12.09 11.24
CA ALA A 17 -5.28 11.83 11.06
C ALA A 17 -4.83 12.14 9.61
N TYR A 18 -5.59 11.70 8.60
CA TYR A 18 -5.31 12.06 7.20
C TYR A 18 -5.31 13.57 6.99
N HIS A 19 -6.34 14.25 7.48
CA HIS A 19 -6.46 15.69 7.30
C HIS A 19 -5.26 16.44 7.91
N GLU A 20 -4.78 16.01 9.08
CA GLU A 20 -3.59 16.55 9.72
C GLU A 20 -2.31 16.25 8.92
N TRP A 21 -2.13 15.01 8.46
CA TRP A 21 -0.98 14.63 7.62
C TRP A 21 -0.93 15.44 6.33
N MET A 22 -2.07 15.66 5.70
CA MET A 22 -2.18 16.45 4.47
C MET A 22 -1.99 17.95 4.72
N GLN A 23 -1.62 18.42 5.93
CA GLN A 23 -1.11 19.78 6.15
C GLN A 23 0.43 19.88 6.00
N ASP A 24 1.15 18.76 5.93
CA ASP A 24 2.61 18.76 5.77
C ASP A 24 3.00 18.86 4.28
N GLU A 25 3.65 19.97 3.90
CA GLU A 25 4.07 20.25 2.51
C GLU A 25 5.10 19.23 1.97
N GLU A 26 5.98 18.70 2.84
CA GLU A 26 6.95 17.67 2.44
C GLU A 26 6.21 16.38 2.10
N LEU A 27 5.19 16.02 2.88
CA LEU A 27 4.38 14.84 2.64
C LEU A 27 3.57 14.98 1.34
N GLN A 28 2.87 16.11 1.17
CA GLN A 28 2.13 16.43 -0.06
C GLN A 28 3.01 16.31 -1.32
N ALA A 29 4.22 16.88 -1.27
CA ALA A 29 5.16 16.81 -2.38
C ALA A 29 5.62 15.37 -2.67
N LEU A 30 5.85 14.57 -1.64
CA LEU A 30 6.29 13.17 -1.78
C LEU A 30 5.19 12.23 -2.28
N THR A 31 3.92 12.55 -2.00
CA THR A 31 2.74 11.78 -2.42
C THR A 31 2.00 12.41 -3.60
N ALA A 32 2.55 13.49 -4.18
CA ALA A 32 1.91 14.28 -5.25
C ALA A 32 0.43 14.62 -4.93
N SER A 33 0.15 14.94 -3.66
CA SER A 33 -1.20 15.19 -3.15
C SER A 33 -1.42 16.68 -2.90
N GLU A 34 -2.67 17.12 -3.09
CA GLU A 34 -3.11 18.47 -2.74
C GLU A 34 -3.93 18.42 -1.44
N PRO A 35 -3.86 19.44 -0.57
CA PRO A 35 -4.62 19.46 0.66
C PRO A 35 -6.12 19.57 0.38
N LEU A 36 -6.91 18.77 1.09
CA LEU A 36 -8.36 18.81 1.06
C LEU A 36 -8.92 19.46 2.34
N THR A 37 -10.11 20.03 2.24
CA THR A 37 -10.89 20.41 3.41
C THR A 37 -11.32 19.17 4.19
N LEU A 38 -11.58 19.31 5.50
CA LEU A 38 -12.02 18.19 6.32
C LEU A 38 -13.32 17.53 5.79
N GLU A 39 -14.23 18.32 5.23
CA GLU A 39 -15.45 17.80 4.60
C GLU A 39 -15.13 16.95 3.36
N GLU A 40 -14.22 17.43 2.50
CA GLU A 40 -13.75 16.67 1.33
C GLU A 40 -13.02 15.38 1.73
N GLU A 41 -12.30 15.35 2.85
CA GLU A 41 -11.68 14.13 3.39
C GLU A 41 -12.74 13.10 3.84
N TYR A 42 -13.81 13.55 4.50
CA TYR A 42 -14.94 12.67 4.82
C TYR A 42 -15.63 12.14 3.56
N ASP A 43 -15.69 12.93 2.49
CA ASP A 43 -16.23 12.52 1.20
C ASP A 43 -15.32 11.50 0.50
N MET A 44 -14.00 11.72 0.54
CA MET A 44 -12.99 10.79 0.04
C MET A 44 -13.05 9.45 0.78
N GLN A 45 -13.16 9.46 2.11
CA GLN A 45 -13.27 8.23 2.89
C GLN A 45 -14.50 7.41 2.49
N ARG A 46 -15.64 8.06 2.22
CA ARG A 46 -16.84 7.36 1.73
C ARG A 46 -16.58 6.71 0.37
N LYS A 47 -15.90 7.42 -0.54
CA LYS A 47 -15.51 6.88 -1.85
C LYS A 47 -14.54 5.70 -1.74
N TRP A 48 -13.63 5.66 -0.75
CA TRP A 48 -12.74 4.49 -0.57
C TRP A 48 -13.49 3.17 -0.38
N ARG A 49 -14.72 3.22 0.15
CA ARG A 49 -15.58 2.04 0.28
C ARG A 49 -16.31 1.70 -1.02
N GLU A 50 -16.59 2.68 -1.86
CA GLU A 50 -17.41 2.52 -3.06
C GLU A 50 -16.58 2.30 -4.32
N ASP A 51 -15.27 2.55 -4.25
CA ASP A 51 -14.33 2.47 -5.37
C ASP A 51 -14.03 0.99 -5.71
N PRO A 52 -14.56 0.44 -6.82
CA PRO A 52 -14.54 -0.99 -7.09
C PRO A 52 -13.15 -1.50 -7.51
N ASP A 53 -12.26 -0.61 -7.92
CA ASP A 53 -10.92 -0.83 -8.46
C ASP A 53 -9.80 -0.28 -7.54
N LYS A 54 -10.13 0.13 -6.31
CA LYS A 54 -9.14 0.58 -5.32
C LYS A 54 -9.19 -0.23 -4.03
N LEU A 55 -8.01 -0.60 -3.50
CA LEU A 55 -7.84 -1.04 -2.12
C LEU A 55 -7.00 -0.03 -1.36
N THR A 56 -7.42 0.30 -0.15
CA THR A 56 -6.66 1.12 0.79
C THR A 56 -6.54 0.34 2.09
N PHE A 57 -5.31 0.18 2.58
CA PHE A 57 -5.03 -0.37 3.90
C PHE A 57 -4.33 0.67 4.75
N ILE A 58 -4.90 0.92 5.93
CA ILE A 58 -4.28 1.78 6.93
C ILE A 58 -3.18 1.02 7.66
N VAL A 59 -1.99 1.62 7.74
CA VAL A 59 -0.84 1.04 8.43
C VAL A 59 -0.90 1.43 9.90
N LEU A 60 -1.12 0.43 10.75
CA LEU A 60 -1.05 0.55 12.21
C LEU A 60 0.29 0.01 12.71
N ALA A 61 1.01 0.79 13.51
CA ALA A 61 2.29 0.38 14.06
C ALA A 61 2.12 -0.43 15.35
N ARG A 62 2.60 -1.68 15.35
CA ARG A 62 2.76 -2.44 16.60
C ARG A 62 4.03 -1.99 17.32
N GLN A 63 3.93 -1.72 18.61
CA GLN A 63 5.04 -1.49 19.51
C GLN A 63 5.43 -2.77 20.25
N THR A 64 6.69 -2.86 20.64
CA THR A 64 7.18 -3.98 21.44
C THR A 64 6.50 -3.95 22.81
N GLY A 65 5.64 -4.92 23.09
CA GLY A 65 4.90 -5.00 24.37
C GLY A 65 3.39 -4.78 24.27
N ASP A 66 2.83 -4.56 23.08
CA ASP A 66 1.38 -4.38 22.88
C ASP A 66 0.53 -5.62 23.20
N GLY A 67 1.16 -6.74 23.60
CA GLY A 67 0.47 -7.98 23.94
C GLY A 67 -0.19 -8.68 22.75
N LEU A 68 0.00 -8.18 21.53
CA LEU A 68 -0.51 -8.79 20.30
C LEU A 68 0.38 -9.96 19.90
N ASP A 69 -0.18 -11.16 19.97
CA ASP A 69 0.47 -12.38 19.48
C ASP A 69 0.56 -12.33 17.95
N SER A 70 1.79 -12.34 17.42
CA SER A 70 2.03 -12.31 15.97
C SER A 70 1.58 -13.60 15.25
N SER A 71 1.22 -14.65 16.00
CA SER A 71 0.65 -15.89 15.47
C SER A 71 -0.87 -15.84 15.31
N GLN A 72 -1.54 -14.79 15.80
CA GLN A 72 -2.98 -14.62 15.72
C GLN A 72 -3.34 -13.39 14.88
N VAL A 73 -4.41 -13.51 14.08
CA VAL A 73 -5.01 -12.36 13.39
C VAL A 73 -5.97 -11.70 14.39
N PRO A 74 -5.68 -10.49 14.89
CA PRO A 74 -6.55 -9.83 15.86
C PRO A 74 -7.85 -9.40 15.16
N SER A 75 -8.95 -9.41 15.91
CA SER A 75 -10.22 -8.89 15.41
C SER A 75 -10.13 -7.37 15.20
N PRO A 76 -10.64 -6.85 14.07
CA PRO A 76 -10.67 -5.40 13.80
C PRO A 76 -11.40 -4.56 14.86
N HIS A 77 -12.21 -5.19 15.70
CA HIS A 77 -12.97 -4.54 16.77
C HIS A 77 -12.27 -4.56 18.14
N GLU A 78 -11.11 -5.23 18.26
CA GLU A 78 -10.34 -5.28 19.50
C GLU A 78 -9.84 -3.88 19.90
N ALA A 79 -9.96 -3.57 21.19
CA ALA A 79 -9.50 -2.29 21.73
C ALA A 79 -7.98 -2.10 21.59
N SER A 80 -7.20 -3.18 21.65
CA SER A 80 -5.76 -3.20 21.41
C SER A 80 -5.41 -2.72 20.01
N VAL A 81 -6.11 -3.20 18.97
CA VAL A 81 -5.90 -2.79 17.58
C VAL A 81 -6.27 -1.32 17.39
N LYS A 82 -7.40 -0.87 17.95
CA LYS A 82 -7.85 0.53 17.87
C LYS A 82 -6.92 1.52 18.59
N ALA A 83 -6.11 1.03 19.54
CA ALA A 83 -5.16 1.83 20.28
C ALA A 83 -3.79 1.95 19.58
N LEU A 84 -3.53 1.15 18.53
CA LEU A 84 -2.28 1.22 17.79
C LEU A 84 -2.15 2.56 17.07
N PRO A 85 -0.94 3.16 17.05
CA PRO A 85 -0.66 4.35 16.26
C PRO A 85 -0.94 4.10 14.78
N MET A 86 -1.74 4.98 14.18
CA MET A 86 -1.90 5.07 12.74
C MET A 86 -0.69 5.83 12.17
N ILE A 87 0.02 5.26 11.20
CA ILE A 87 1.31 5.81 10.76
C ILE A 87 1.42 6.07 9.26
N GLY A 88 0.41 5.66 8.50
CA GLY A 88 0.33 5.86 7.06
C GLY A 88 -0.62 4.86 6.41
N ASP A 89 -0.42 4.58 5.14
CA ASP A 89 -1.24 3.69 4.35
C ASP A 89 -0.49 3.09 3.16
N VAL A 90 -1.12 2.07 2.58
CA VAL A 90 -0.76 1.50 1.29
C VAL A 90 -2.02 1.36 0.44
N ASN A 91 -1.89 1.67 -0.84
CA ASN A 91 -2.99 1.56 -1.81
C ASN A 91 -2.62 0.64 -2.95
N ILE A 92 -3.63 0.01 -3.57
CA ILE A 92 -3.50 -0.52 -4.92
C ILE A 92 -4.68 -0.05 -5.78
N PHE A 93 -4.40 0.36 -7.00
CA PHE A 93 -5.36 0.79 -8.00
C PHE A 93 -5.31 -0.17 -9.19
N LEU A 94 -6.46 -0.67 -9.62
CA LEU A 94 -6.56 -1.54 -10.80
C LEU A 94 -6.90 -0.69 -12.02
N HIS A 95 -6.12 -0.87 -13.09
CA HIS A 95 -6.34 -0.18 -14.34
C HIS A 95 -6.67 -1.17 -15.45
N GLY A 96 -7.76 -0.90 -16.17
CA GLY A 96 -8.30 -1.80 -17.18
C GLY A 96 -9.03 -3.01 -16.57
N LYS A 97 -9.49 -3.92 -17.43
CA LYS A 97 -10.03 -5.22 -17.01
C LYS A 97 -8.95 -6.28 -17.12
N GLU A 98 -9.04 -7.33 -16.31
CA GLU A 98 -8.08 -8.45 -16.32
C GLU A 98 -7.93 -9.11 -17.71
N THR A 99 -8.95 -9.00 -18.57
CA THR A 99 -8.93 -9.50 -19.95
C THR A 99 -8.21 -8.58 -20.94
N ASP A 100 -7.89 -7.36 -20.54
CA ASP A 100 -7.32 -6.34 -21.41
C ASP A 100 -5.79 -6.49 -21.47
N GLU A 101 -5.21 -6.30 -22.65
CA GLU A 101 -3.75 -6.40 -22.85
C GLU A 101 -2.97 -5.36 -22.02
N GLU A 102 -3.62 -4.25 -21.66
CA GLU A 102 -3.04 -3.16 -20.87
C GLU A 102 -3.40 -3.21 -19.38
N PHE A 103 -3.86 -4.35 -18.85
CA PHE A 103 -4.16 -4.49 -17.43
C PHE A 103 -2.92 -4.29 -16.54
N TYR A 104 -3.03 -3.48 -15.49
CA TYR A 104 -2.02 -3.37 -14.45
C TYR A 104 -2.62 -2.98 -13.09
N ALA A 105 -1.86 -3.23 -12.03
CA ALA A 105 -2.20 -2.84 -10.68
C ALA A 105 -1.09 -1.94 -10.10
N GLU A 106 -1.45 -0.69 -9.80
CA GLU A 106 -0.54 0.34 -9.35
C GLU A 106 -0.51 0.42 -7.83
N ALA A 107 0.65 0.22 -7.22
CA ALA A 107 0.80 0.27 -5.76
C ALA A 107 1.35 1.63 -5.29
N GLU A 108 0.82 2.13 -4.19
CA GLU A 108 1.30 3.33 -3.51
C GLU A 108 1.57 3.04 -2.03
N VAL A 109 2.49 3.80 -1.43
CA VAL A 109 2.81 3.72 -0.01
C VAL A 109 3.10 5.09 0.57
N MET A 110 2.56 5.34 1.75
CA MET A 110 2.86 6.52 2.55
C MET A 110 3.14 6.09 3.99
N ILE A 111 4.25 6.57 4.57
CA ILE A 111 4.48 6.58 6.02
C ILE A 111 4.53 8.04 6.45
N ALA A 112 3.37 8.54 6.87
CA ALA A 112 3.17 9.93 7.21
C ALA A 112 4.00 10.31 8.44
N GLU A 113 3.94 9.49 9.49
CA GLU A 113 4.60 9.75 10.77
C GLU A 113 6.12 9.62 10.68
N LYS A 114 6.83 10.75 10.83
CA LYS A 114 8.29 10.84 10.63
C LYS A 114 9.07 9.90 11.56
N GLU A 115 8.59 9.67 12.77
CA GLU A 115 9.21 8.77 13.76
C GLU A 115 9.15 7.27 13.39
N TYR A 116 8.28 6.90 12.44
CA TYR A 116 8.17 5.53 11.91
C TYR A 116 8.89 5.34 10.57
N ARG A 117 9.35 6.42 9.93
CA ARG A 117 10.14 6.34 8.71
C ARG A 117 11.48 5.68 8.99
N ARG A 118 12.03 5.00 7.97
CA ARG A 118 13.35 4.31 8.02
C ARG A 118 13.46 3.18 9.06
N ARG A 119 12.34 2.70 9.61
CA ARG A 119 12.27 1.54 10.52
C ARG A 119 11.81 0.24 9.86
N GLY A 120 11.65 0.26 8.53
CA GLY A 120 11.17 -0.89 7.75
C GLY A 120 9.65 -0.96 7.57
N CYS A 121 8.88 -0.08 8.20
CA CYS A 121 7.41 -0.11 8.16
C CYS A 121 6.83 -0.09 6.73
N ALA A 122 7.32 0.81 5.85
CA ALA A 122 6.88 0.86 4.45
C ALA A 122 7.14 -0.45 3.69
N ARG A 123 8.29 -1.09 3.96
CA ARG A 123 8.67 -2.35 3.32
C ARG A 123 7.74 -3.48 3.77
N GLU A 124 7.49 -3.60 5.07
CA GLU A 124 6.58 -4.61 5.62
C GLU A 124 5.14 -4.40 5.13
N ALA A 125 4.65 -3.15 5.15
CA ALA A 125 3.31 -2.81 4.66
C ALA A 125 3.13 -3.15 3.17
N LEU A 126 4.10 -2.79 2.32
CA LEU A 126 4.09 -3.18 0.91
C LEU A 126 4.14 -4.70 0.74
N GLN A 127 4.95 -5.41 1.50
CA GLN A 127 5.02 -6.87 1.39
C GLN A 127 3.69 -7.55 1.74
N LEU A 128 2.97 -7.04 2.75
CA LEU A 128 1.63 -7.50 3.10
C LEU A 128 0.63 -7.20 1.98
N LEU A 129 0.63 -5.96 1.44
CA LEU A 129 -0.23 -5.59 0.32
C LEU A 129 0.04 -6.45 -0.93
N LEU A 130 1.31 -6.58 -1.33
CA LEU A 130 1.70 -7.35 -2.51
C LEU A 130 1.40 -8.84 -2.34
N GLY A 131 1.58 -9.40 -1.14
CA GLY A 131 1.17 -10.77 -0.84
C GLY A 131 -0.34 -10.95 -0.92
N TYR A 132 -1.10 -10.01 -0.33
CA TYR A 132 -2.57 -10.00 -0.38
C TYR A 132 -3.13 -9.88 -1.80
N THR A 133 -2.43 -9.20 -2.70
CA THR A 133 -2.92 -8.93 -4.07
C THR A 133 -2.43 -9.92 -5.12
N THR A 134 -1.46 -10.78 -4.80
CA THR A 134 -0.89 -11.72 -5.78
C THR A 134 -0.97 -13.19 -5.36
N ALA A 135 -1.58 -13.50 -4.21
CA ALA A 135 -1.55 -14.84 -3.60
C ALA A 135 -0.14 -15.40 -3.36
N SER A 136 0.88 -14.54 -3.40
CA SER A 136 2.28 -14.93 -3.20
C SER A 136 2.62 -14.82 -1.71
N SER A 137 3.31 -15.81 -1.17
CA SER A 137 3.81 -15.71 0.21
C SER A 137 4.68 -14.47 0.35
N VAL A 138 4.59 -13.75 1.48
CA VAL A 138 5.43 -12.56 1.79
C VAL A 138 6.93 -12.82 1.54
N GLY A 139 7.40 -14.06 1.76
CA GLY A 139 8.75 -14.49 1.45
C GLY A 139 9.15 -14.41 -0.03
N HIS A 140 8.19 -14.37 -0.96
CA HIS A 140 8.43 -14.16 -2.40
C HIS A 140 9.11 -12.82 -2.66
N PHE A 141 8.71 -11.77 -1.94
CA PHE A 141 9.26 -10.42 -2.02
C PHE A 141 10.45 -10.18 -1.04
N ILE A 142 10.91 -11.24 -0.36
CA ILE A 142 12.06 -11.20 0.58
C ILE A 142 13.22 -12.08 0.08
N CYS A 143 12.93 -13.28 -0.43
CA CYS A 143 13.90 -14.38 -0.48
C CYS A 143 14.20 -14.93 -1.89
N HIS A 144 13.55 -14.44 -2.96
CA HIS A 144 13.65 -15.00 -4.33
C HIS A 144 13.37 -16.51 -4.43
N LYS A 145 12.77 -17.13 -3.40
CA LYS A 145 12.48 -18.55 -3.39
C LYS A 145 11.09 -18.76 -4.03
N PRO A 146 10.94 -19.68 -5.00
CA PRO A 146 9.64 -19.97 -5.57
C PRO A 146 8.69 -20.44 -4.44
N PRO A 147 7.44 -19.96 -4.44
CA PRO A 147 6.51 -20.28 -3.37
C PRO A 147 6.23 -21.80 -3.33
N PRO A 148 6.05 -22.41 -2.15
CA PRO A 148 5.20 -23.59 -2.07
C PRO A 148 3.83 -23.18 -2.62
N GLN A 149 3.22 -24.02 -3.45
CA GLN A 149 2.06 -23.76 -4.31
C GLN A 149 1.14 -22.59 -3.88
N PRO A 150 0.69 -21.73 -4.82
CA PRO A 150 -0.16 -20.57 -4.50
C PRO A 150 -1.32 -21.02 -3.61
N ASP A 151 -1.40 -20.43 -2.42
CA ASP A 151 -2.59 -20.55 -1.61
C ASP A 151 -3.72 -19.87 -2.40
N GLN A 152 -4.69 -20.66 -2.85
CA GLN A 152 -5.82 -20.19 -3.66
C GLN A 152 -6.80 -19.31 -2.85
N SER A 153 -6.46 -18.94 -1.61
CA SER A 153 -7.29 -18.13 -0.73
C SER A 153 -7.19 -16.62 -0.95
N SER A 154 -6.30 -16.14 -1.83
CA SER A 154 -6.17 -14.69 -2.07
C SER A 154 -7.45 -14.10 -2.68
N PRO A 155 -8.01 -13.04 -2.10
CA PRO A 155 -9.19 -12.39 -2.65
C PRO A 155 -8.91 -11.67 -3.98
N LEU A 156 -7.63 -11.36 -4.27
CA LEU A 156 -7.14 -10.89 -5.56
C LEU A 156 -5.93 -11.77 -5.98
N PRO A 157 -6.06 -12.65 -6.98
CA PRO A 157 -4.93 -13.46 -7.45
C PRO A 157 -4.24 -12.80 -8.66
N LEU A 158 -3.77 -11.56 -8.52
CA LEU A 158 -3.09 -10.87 -9.62
C LEU A 158 -1.74 -11.53 -9.94
N PRO A 159 -1.36 -11.65 -11.22
CA PRO A 159 0.00 -12.05 -11.56
C PRO A 159 0.97 -10.95 -11.09
N PRO A 160 2.08 -11.28 -10.40
CA PRO A 160 3.05 -10.27 -9.97
C PRO A 160 3.57 -9.38 -11.09
N THR A 161 3.60 -9.86 -12.33
CA THR A 161 4.00 -9.09 -13.52
C THR A 161 3.03 -7.96 -13.90
N ALA A 162 1.81 -7.94 -13.35
CA ALA A 162 0.87 -6.83 -13.49
C ALA A 162 1.15 -5.67 -12.52
N LEU A 163 2.04 -5.86 -11.53
CA LEU A 163 2.36 -4.83 -10.54
C LEU A 163 3.21 -3.71 -11.15
N LEU A 164 2.78 -2.48 -10.89
CA LEU A 164 3.37 -1.24 -11.36
C LEU A 164 3.47 -0.23 -10.20
N VAL A 165 4.43 0.67 -10.25
CA VAL A 165 4.48 1.88 -9.41
C VAL A 165 4.98 3.06 -10.23
N ARG A 166 4.46 4.26 -9.95
CA ARG A 166 5.02 5.52 -10.43
C ARG A 166 5.58 6.32 -9.27
N ILE A 167 6.78 6.85 -9.46
CA ILE A 167 7.52 7.53 -8.39
C ILE A 167 8.22 8.73 -9.00
N SER A 168 8.10 9.90 -8.38
CA SER A 168 8.91 11.07 -8.74
C SER A 168 10.40 10.70 -8.80
N GLU A 169 11.11 11.15 -9.83
CA GLU A 169 12.55 10.92 -9.99
C GLU A 169 13.37 11.48 -8.81
N SER A 170 12.81 12.46 -8.10
CA SER A 170 13.41 13.06 -6.91
C SER A 170 13.23 12.21 -5.64
N ASN A 171 12.25 11.30 -5.61
CA ASN A 171 11.95 10.44 -4.46
C ASN A 171 12.83 9.17 -4.47
N VAL A 172 14.14 9.40 -4.38
CA VAL A 172 15.18 8.35 -4.32
C VAL A 172 14.93 7.30 -3.21
N PRO A 173 14.43 7.66 -2.01
CA PRO A 173 14.11 6.67 -0.99
C PRO A 173 13.05 5.65 -1.43
N SER A 174 11.96 6.10 -2.07
CA SER A 174 10.91 5.20 -2.58
C SER A 174 11.43 4.35 -3.74
N ILE A 175 12.21 4.93 -4.67
CA ILE A 175 12.82 4.15 -5.76
C ILE A 175 13.64 2.98 -5.20
N LYS A 176 14.53 3.25 -4.24
CA LYS A 176 15.36 2.20 -3.60
C LYS A 176 14.53 1.17 -2.83
N LEU A 177 13.43 1.60 -2.21
CA LEU A 177 12.51 0.70 -1.52
C LEU A 177 11.92 -0.33 -2.50
N PHE A 178 11.42 0.13 -3.65
CA PHE A 178 10.81 -0.73 -4.67
C PHE A 178 11.85 -1.58 -5.42
N GLU A 179 13.04 -1.05 -5.70
CA GLU A 179 14.17 -1.86 -6.20
C GLU A 179 14.45 -3.05 -5.28
N GLY A 180 14.48 -2.81 -3.97
CA GLY A 180 14.68 -3.84 -2.95
C GLY A 180 13.51 -4.82 -2.81
N LEU A 181 12.39 -4.61 -3.49
CA LEU A 181 11.23 -5.51 -3.59
C LEU A 181 11.16 -6.25 -4.94
N GLY A 182 12.15 -6.05 -5.82
CA GLY A 182 12.22 -6.69 -7.14
C GLY A 182 11.59 -5.89 -8.27
N PHE A 183 11.21 -4.63 -8.03
CA PHE A 183 10.78 -3.74 -9.10
C PHE A 183 11.99 -3.21 -9.87
N GLN A 184 11.80 -3.00 -11.16
CA GLN A 184 12.81 -2.42 -12.05
C GLN A 184 12.19 -1.26 -12.83
N VAL A 185 12.95 -0.19 -13.01
CA VAL A 185 12.54 0.92 -13.88
C VAL A 185 12.33 0.39 -15.30
N THR A 186 11.11 0.52 -15.80
CA THR A 186 10.74 0.11 -17.16
C THR A 186 10.55 1.28 -18.11
N LYS A 187 10.20 2.46 -17.57
CA LYS A 187 9.96 3.66 -18.34
C LYS A 187 10.29 4.90 -17.49
N ARG A 188 10.78 5.96 -18.14
CA ARG A 188 10.90 7.30 -17.56
C ARG A 188 9.91 8.21 -18.27
N VAL A 189 9.19 9.03 -17.51
CA VAL A 189 8.15 9.92 -18.01
C VAL A 189 8.59 11.35 -17.77
N GLU A 190 9.36 11.90 -18.72
CA GLU A 190 10.02 13.21 -18.59
C GLU A 190 9.05 14.36 -18.30
N VAL A 191 7.86 14.33 -18.91
CA VAL A 191 6.84 15.38 -18.74
C VAL A 191 6.36 15.51 -17.29
N PHE A 192 6.40 14.43 -16.51
CA PHE A 192 6.02 14.40 -15.09
C PHE A 192 7.22 14.28 -14.15
N ALA A 193 8.45 14.18 -14.69
CA ALA A 193 9.66 13.87 -13.91
C ALA A 193 9.47 12.65 -12.99
N GLU A 194 8.94 11.55 -13.55
CA GLU A 194 8.64 10.31 -12.83
C GLU A 194 9.28 9.08 -13.49
N VAL A 195 9.55 8.05 -12.69
CA VAL A 195 9.86 6.70 -13.16
C VAL A 195 8.65 5.80 -13.00
N GLU A 196 8.38 4.98 -14.01
CA GLU A 196 7.52 3.81 -13.90
C GLU A 196 8.41 2.60 -13.62
N MET A 197 8.09 1.86 -12.56
CA MET A 197 8.75 0.61 -12.22
C MET A 197 7.76 -0.53 -12.24
N ARG A 198 8.17 -1.68 -12.80
CA ARG A 198 7.36 -2.91 -12.81
C ARG A 198 8.08 -4.02 -12.09
N TRP A 199 7.31 -4.89 -11.45
CA TRP A 199 7.89 -6.08 -10.83
C TRP A 199 8.39 -7.04 -11.91
N LYS A 200 9.62 -7.53 -11.75
CA LYS A 200 10.19 -8.55 -12.63
C LYS A 200 10.79 -9.67 -11.79
N ALA A 201 10.38 -10.90 -12.08
CA ALA A 201 11.01 -12.08 -11.52
C ALA A 201 12.51 -12.01 -11.86
N THR A 202 13.35 -12.11 -10.84
CA THR A 202 14.80 -12.22 -11.03
C THR A 202 15.06 -13.59 -11.64
N THR A 203 15.55 -13.62 -12.89
CA THR A 203 15.93 -14.83 -13.61
C THR A 203 17.08 -15.56 -12.95
#